data_AF-A0A293MPA7-F1
#
_entry.id   AF-A0A293MPA7-F1
#
_cell.length_a   1.000
_cell.length_b   1.000
_cell.length_c   1.000
_cell.angle_alpha   90.00
_cell.angle_beta   90.00
_cell.angle_gamma   90.00
#
_symmetry.space_group_name_H-M   'P 1'
#
loop_
_entity.id
_entity.type
_entity.pdbx_description
1 polymer ?
#
loop_
_entity_poly.entity_id
_entity_poly.type
_entity_poly.pdbx_seq_one_letter_code
_entity_poly.pdbx_strand_id
1 'polypeptide(L)' 'MTSPYAKYQSPLSARYASPEMSYLWSDQKKFSTWRQLWVFLATKYQSPLSARSDEQILEMEASDQKKFSTW' A
#
# COMPACT_ATOMS: atom_id res chain seq x y z
N MET A 1 -25.14 -6.32 13.98
CA MET A 1 -23.69 -6.19 13.79
C MET A 1 -23.10 -7.59 13.72
N THR A 2 -22.40 -7.95 12.65
CA THR A 2 -21.80 -9.28 12.51
C THR A 2 -20.63 -9.39 13.47
N SER A 3 -20.62 -10.44 14.30
CA SER A 3 -19.52 -10.73 15.22
C SER A 3 -18.19 -10.85 14.45
N PRO A 4 -17.06 -10.33 14.96
CA PRO A 4 -15.75 -10.50 14.32
C PRO A 4 -15.34 -11.97 14.19
N TYR A 5 -15.96 -12.86 14.97
CA TYR A 5 -15.76 -14.32 14.94
C TYR A 5 -16.67 -15.04 13.93
N ALA A 6 -17.51 -14.32 13.18
CA ALA A 6 -18.40 -14.93 12.19
C ALA A 6 -17.68 -15.34 10.89
N LYS A 7 -16.45 -14.87 10.68
CA LYS A 7 -15.62 -15.24 9.53
C LYS A 7 -14.38 -15.97 10.02
N TYR A 8 -13.89 -16.91 9.20
CA TYR A 8 -12.62 -17.57 9.45
C TYR A 8 -11.50 -16.53 9.56
N GLN A 9 -10.72 -16.64 10.63
CA GLN A 9 -9.50 -15.89 10.86
C GLN A 9 -8.37 -16.85 11.13
N SER A 10 -7.19 -16.60 10.57
CA SER A 10 -6.02 -17.42 10.84
C SER A 10 -5.58 -17.23 12.30
N PRO A 11 -5.35 -18.30 13.08
CA PRO A 11 -4.86 -18.17 14.44
C PRO A 11 -3.47 -17.52 14.48
N LEU A 12 -2.70 -17.63 13.39
CA LEU A 12 -1.39 -16.99 13.25
C LEU A 12 -1.53 -15.47 13.28
N SER A 13 -2.47 -14.89 12.53
CA SER A 13 -2.68 -13.43 12.52
C SER A 13 -3.46 -12.92 13.72
N ALA A 14 -4.32 -13.75 14.34
CA ALA A 14 -5.20 -13.32 15.42
C ALA A 14 -4.60 -13.45 16.82
N ARG A 15 -3.65 -14.38 17.04
CA ARG A 15 -3.16 -14.71 18.39
C ARG A 15 -1.64 -14.81 18.51
N TYR A 16 -0.96 -15.30 17.48
CA TYR A 16 0.45 -15.71 17.62
C TYR A 16 1.46 -14.74 17.01
N ALA A 17 1.10 -14.05 15.92
CA ALA A 17 2.00 -13.11 15.26
C ALA A 17 2.10 -11.78 16.03
N SER A 18 3.28 -11.19 16.03
CA SER A 18 3.45 -9.82 16.54
C SER A 18 2.69 -8.81 15.67
N PRO A 19 2.35 -7.63 16.22
CA PRO A 19 1.69 -6.57 15.45
C PRO A 19 2.50 -6.16 14.21
N GLU A 20 3.83 -6.10 14.32
CA GLU A 20 4.73 -5.69 13.24
C GLU A 20 4.74 -6.72 12.11
N MET A 21 4.82 -8.01 12.45
CA MET A 21 4.76 -9.10 11.46
C MET A 21 3.41 -9.18 10.79
N SER A 22 2.33 -8.98 11.54
CA SER A 22 0.97 -8.93 11.00
C SER A 22 0.80 -7.76 10.02
N TYR A 23 1.39 -6.60 10.32
CA TYR A 23 1.39 -5.45 9.41
C TYR A 23 2.21 -5.71 8.15
N LEU A 24 3.38 -6.34 8.26
CA LEU A 24 4.25 -6.63 7.12
C LEU A 24 3.53 -7.45 6.03
N TRP A 25 2.68 -8.39 6.46
CA TRP A 25 1.87 -9.25 5.59
C TRP A 25 0.45 -8.74 5.37
N SER A 26 0.13 -7.52 5.81
CA SER A 26 -1.19 -6.93 5.62
C SER A 26 -1.41 -6.48 4.17
N ASP A 27 -2.67 -6.46 3.75
CA ASP A 27 -3.05 -5.89 2.45
C ASP A 27 -2.65 -4.42 2.32
N GLN A 28 -2.69 -3.66 3.43
CA GLN A 28 -2.25 -2.26 3.44
C GLN A 28 -0.79 -2.16 3.02
N LYS A 29 0.11 -2.94 3.62
CA LYS A 29 1.54 -2.93 3.29
C LYS A 29 1.80 -3.46 1.87
N LYS A 30 1.07 -4.48 1.43
CA LYS A 30 1.17 -5.01 0.06
C LYS A 30 0.84 -3.95 -0.98
N PHE A 31 -0.33 -3.33 -0.87
CA PHE A 31 -0.80 -2.38 -1.87
C PHE A 31 -0.06 -1.04 -1.83
N SER A 32 0.39 -0.58 -0.65
CA SER A 32 1.25 0.61 -0.58
C SER A 32 2.59 0.35 -1.29
N THR A 33 3.20 -0.81 -1.05
CA THR A 33 4.48 -1.19 -1.68
C THR A 33 4.35 -1.27 -3.20
N TRP A 34 3.23 -1.79 -3.73
CA TRP A 34 3.00 -1.81 -5.18
C TRP A 34 2.86 -0.41 -5.79
N ARG A 35 2.16 0.51 -5.13
CA ARG A 35 2.06 1.90 -5.62
C ARG A 35 3.41 2.59 -5.64
N GLN A 36 4.23 2.37 -4.62
CA GLN A 36 5.59 2.87 -4.58
C GLN A 36 6.40 2.35 -5.77
N LEU A 37 6.32 1.04 -6.06
CA LEU A 37 6.99 0.46 -7.23
C LEU A 37 6.49 1.07 -8.55
N TRP A 38 5.19 1.36 -8.69
CA TRP A 38 4.69 2.05 -9.87
C TRP A 38 5.19 3.48 -10.01
N VAL A 39 5.29 4.23 -8.91
CA VAL A 39 5.91 5.56 -8.92
C VAL A 39 7.37 5.44 -9.34
N PHE A 40 8.15 4.56 -8.70
CA PHE A 40 9.54 4.34 -9.06
C PHE A 40 9.72 3.95 -10.54
N LEU A 41 8.84 3.09 -11.05
CA LEU A 41 8.84 2.69 -12.45
C LEU A 41 8.53 3.89 -13.35
N ALA A 42 7.50 4.68 -13.02
CA ALA A 42 7.14 5.87 -13.78
C ALA A 42 8.30 6.89 -13.83
N THR A 43 8.96 7.14 -12.70
CA THR A 43 10.11 8.04 -12.62
C THR A 43 11.32 7.54 -13.42
N LYS A 44 11.60 6.23 -13.42
CA LYS A 44 12.76 5.66 -14.13
C LYS A 44 12.55 5.48 -15.62
N TYR A 45 11.33 5.18 -16.05
CA TYR A 45 10.99 4.98 -17.45
C TYR A 45 10.39 6.23 -18.13
N GLN A 46 10.56 7.41 -17.52
CA GLN A 46 10.20 8.67 -18.15
C GLN A 46 11.16 8.98 -19.30
N SER A 47 10.94 8.28 -20.40
CA SER A 47 11.52 8.59 -21.69
C SER A 47 10.94 9.92 -22.16
N PRO A 48 11.72 10.78 -22.85
CA PRO A 48 11.23 12.03 -23.43
C PRO A 48 10.06 11.84 -24.42
N LEU A 49 9.75 10.60 -24.81
CA LEU A 49 8.64 10.25 -25.71
C LEU A 49 7.33 9.88 -24.98
N SER A 50 7.32 9.82 -23.65
CA SER A 50 6.15 9.44 -22.87
C SER A 50 5.34 10.68 -22.47
N ALA A 51 4.07 10.75 -22.90
CA ALA A 51 3.16 11.88 -22.69
C ALA A 51 2.64 12.04 -21.23
N ARG A 52 3.33 11.47 -20.24
CA ARG A 52 2.97 11.59 -18.83
C ARG A 52 3.56 12.89 -18.29
N SER A 53 2.71 13.77 -17.75
CA SER A 53 3.19 15.00 -17.10
C SER A 53 3.68 14.67 -15.69
N ASP A 54 4.70 15.39 -15.23
CA ASP A 54 5.24 15.26 -13.87
C ASP A 54 4.16 15.46 -12.79
N GLU A 55 3.10 16.21 -13.11
CA GLU A 55 1.91 16.41 -12.28
C GLU A 55 1.17 15.11 -11.97
N GLN A 56 1.10 14.16 -12.92
CA GLN A 56 0.45 12.86 -12.70
C GLN A 56 1.25 11.97 -11.75
N ILE A 57 2.58 12.09 -11.76
CA ILE A 57 3.46 11.36 -10.84
C ILE A 57 3.34 11.96 -9.43
N LEU A 58 3.30 13.30 -9.32
CA LEU A 58 3.07 14.01 -8.06
C LEU A 58 1.70 13.66 -7.44
N GLU A 59 0.65 13.52 -8.25
CA GLU A 59 -0.67 13.09 -7.76
C GLU A 59 -0.63 11.65 -7.22
N MET A 60 0.11 10.75 -7.89
CA MET A 60 0.31 9.37 -7.43
C MET A 60 1.08 9.31 -6.10
N GLU A 61 2.11 10.14 -5.92
CA GLU A 61 2.86 10.25 -4.66
C GLU A 61 2.01 10.83 -3.52
N ALA A 62 1.26 11.90 -3.79
CA ALA A 62 0.39 12.53 -2.80
C ALA A 62 -0.74 11.60 -2.32
N SER A 63 -1.23 10.73 -3.21
CA SER A 63 -2.24 9.72 -2.88
C SER A 63 -1.72 8.64 -1.93
N ASP A 64 -0.41 8.35 -1.97
CA ASP A 64 0.23 7.39 -1.05
C ASP A 64 0.46 8.05 0.33
N GLN A 65 1.01 9.27 0.37
CA GLN A 65 1.33 9.97 1.63
C GLN A 65 0.10 10.31 2.50
N LYS A 66 -1.03 10.67 1.89
CA LYS A 66 -2.29 10.97 2.63
C LYS A 66 -2.80 9.79 3.46
N LYS A 67 -2.46 8.54 3.10
CA LYS A 67 -2.90 7.34 3.83
C LYS A 67 -1.97 6.95 4.98
N PHE A 68 -0.75 7.45 5.03
CA PHE A 68 0.18 7.23 6.13
C PHE A 68 -0.02 8.22 7.29
N SER A 69 -0.53 9.42 7.02
CA SER A 69 -0.70 10.51 8.00
C SER A 69 -1.90 10.36 8.97
N THR A 70 -2.70 9.29 8.87
CA THR A 70 -3.90 9.09 9.70
C THR A 70 -3.69 8.12 10.87
N TRP A 71 -2.49 8.15 11.46
CA TRP A 71 -2.14 7.50 12.73
C TRP A 71 -1.41 8.46 13.65
#